data_AF-A0A2K3IV18-F1
#
_entry.id   AF-A0A2K3IV18-F1
#
_cell.length_a   1.000
_cell.length_b   1.000
_cell.length_c   1.000
_cell.angle_alpha   90.00
_cell.angle_beta   90.00
_cell.angle_gamma   90.00
#
_symmetry.space_group_name_H-M   'P 1'
#
loop_
_entity.id
_entity.type
_entity.pdbx_description
1 polymer ?
#
loop_
_entity_poly.entity_id
_entity_poly.type
_entity_poly.pdbx_seq_one_letter_code
_entity_poly.pdbx_strand_id
1 'polypeptide(L)'
;MMPGRMNPRQMQQMMKRLGINVREIENVEQIIIRTDTKEYIFDSADVTEMDAQGQKTYQISGRPRIVARKELEEKEEGIPQEDIDLVAEQTGKT
;
A
#
# COMPACT_ATOMS: atom_id res chain seq x y z
N MET A 1 -6.06 31.51 19.79
CA MET A 1 -7.47 31.08 19.60
C MET A 1 -7.70 30.83 18.13
N MET A 2 -7.84 29.58 17.70
CA MET A 2 -8.29 29.27 16.34
C MET A 2 -9.80 29.59 16.27
N PRO A 3 -10.26 30.51 15.41
CA PRO A 3 -11.67 30.88 15.34
C PRO A 3 -12.50 29.67 14.89
N GLY A 4 -13.56 29.41 15.66
CA GLY A 4 -14.37 28.21 15.55
C GLY A 4 -15.13 28.08 14.22
N ARG A 5 -15.29 26.82 13.83
CA ARG A 5 -16.44 26.28 13.07
C ARG A 5 -16.60 26.79 11.63
N MET A 6 -15.52 26.79 10.84
CA MET A 6 -15.72 26.67 9.40
C MET A 6 -16.47 25.36 9.10
N ASN A 7 -17.64 25.47 8.46
CA ASN A 7 -18.46 24.33 8.10
C ASN A 7 -17.67 23.44 7.10
N PRO A 8 -17.47 22.13 7.36
CA PRO A 8 -16.71 21.24 6.47
C PRO A 8 -17.15 21.31 5.00
N ARG A 9 -18.45 21.51 4.76
CA ARG A 9 -19.01 21.67 3.41
C ARG A 9 -18.54 22.95 2.71
N GLN A 10 -18.40 24.05 3.44
CA GLN A 10 -17.88 25.31 2.88
C GLN A 10 -16.39 25.19 2.54
N MET A 11 -15.60 24.51 3.38
CA MET A 11 -14.19 24.25 3.08
C MET A 11 -14.03 23.36 1.85
N GLN A 12 -14.82 22.29 1.71
CA GLN A 12 -14.81 21.46 0.51
C GLN A 12 -15.17 22.25 -0.76
N GLN A 13 -16.19 23.12 -0.69
CA GLN A 13 -16.54 23.99 -1.82
C GLN A 13 -15.43 24.98 -2.16
N MET A 14 -14.75 25.54 -1.15
CA MET A 14 -13.61 26.44 -1.34
C MET A 14 -12.43 25.72 -1.98
N MET A 15 -12.08 24.52 -1.51
CA MET A 15 -11.00 23.70 -2.08
C MET A 15 -11.29 23.36 -3.55
N LYS A 16 -12.53 22.96 -3.89
CA LYS A 16 -12.93 22.71 -5.28
C LYS A 16 -12.76 23.94 -6.17
N ARG A 17 -13.07 25.14 -5.66
CA ARG A 17 -12.86 26.41 -6.40
C ARG A 17 -11.38 26.73 -6.63
N LEU A 18 -10.50 26.26 -5.75
CA LEU A 18 -9.04 26.37 -5.89
C LEU A 18 -8.45 25.28 -6.79
N GLY A 19 -9.29 24.43 -7.39
CA GLY A 19 -8.84 23.29 -8.21
C GLY A 19 -8.24 22.15 -7.39
N ILE A 20 -8.56 22.09 -6.09
CA ILE A 20 -8.16 21.01 -5.19
C ILE A 20 -9.34 20.04 -5.04
N ASN A 21 -9.18 18.81 -5.51
CA ASN A 21 -10.15 17.74 -5.36
C ASN A 21 -9.67 16.77 -4.29
N VAL A 22 -10.55 16.47 -3.33
CA VAL A 22 -10.29 15.45 -2.30
C VAL A 22 -11.35 14.37 -2.44
N ARG A 23 -10.93 13.11 -2.54
CA ARG A 23 -11.83 11.96 -2.58
C ARG A 23 -11.26 10.79 -1.79
N GLU A 24 -12.15 10.03 -1.18
CA GLU A 24 -11.82 8.74 -0.57
C GLU A 24 -11.80 7.66 -1.66
N ILE A 25 -10.84 6.75 -1.58
CA ILE A 25 -10.80 5.56 -2.42
C ILE A 25 -11.50 4.47 -1.62
N GLU A 26 -12.69 4.08 -2.07
CA GLU A 26 -13.50 3.07 -1.41
C GLU A 26 -12.98 1.65 -1.73
N ASN A 27 -13.20 0.71 -0.81
CA ASN A 27 -12.93 -0.72 -0.99
C ASN A 27 -11.47 -1.04 -1.40
N VAL A 28 -10.50 -0.42 -0.73
CA VAL A 28 -9.07 -0.71 -0.96
C VAL A 28 -8.74 -2.11 -0.44
N GLU A 29 -8.48 -3.03 -1.36
CA GLU A 29 -8.13 -4.42 -1.03
C GLU A 29 -6.65 -4.57 -0.64
N GLN A 30 -5.75 -3.79 -1.24
CA GLN A 30 -4.32 -3.90 -0.94
C GLN A 30 -3.55 -2.63 -1.28
N ILE A 31 -2.53 -2.33 -0.48
CA ILE A 31 -1.49 -1.34 -0.80
C ILE A 31 -0.13 -1.99 -0.59
N ILE A 32 0.77 -1.83 -1.56
CA ILE A 32 2.17 -2.25 -1.45
C ILE A 32 3.05 -1.01 -1.63
N ILE A 33 3.76 -0.63 -0.57
CA ILE A 33 4.82 0.38 -0.65
C ILE A 33 6.15 -0.37 -0.72
N ARG A 34 6.73 -0.44 -1.92
CA ARG A 34 8.01 -1.10 -2.18
C ARG A 34 9.15 -0.10 -2.08
N THR A 35 10.14 -0.40 -1.25
CA THR A 35 11.42 0.31 -1.20
C THR A 35 12.54 -0.55 -1.77
N ASP A 36 13.77 -0.05 -1.71
CA ASP A 36 14.98 -0.78 -2.05
C ASP A 36 15.20 -2.06 -1.21
N THR A 37 14.73 -2.05 0.04
CA THR A 37 15.07 -3.07 1.05
C THR A 37 13.86 -3.76 1.65
N LYS A 38 12.68 -3.12 1.64
CA LYS A 38 11.49 -3.60 2.34
C LYS A 38 10.23 -3.36 1.54
N GLU A 39 9.21 -4.13 1.83
CA GLU A 39 7.85 -3.84 1.41
C GLU A 39 6.95 -3.62 2.64
N TYR A 40 6.13 -2.58 2.57
CA TYR A 40 5.04 -2.35 3.52
C TYR A 40 3.75 -2.74 2.84
N ILE A 41 3.13 -3.82 3.32
CA ILE A 41 1.95 -4.40 2.69
C ILE A 41 0.76 -4.18 3.62
N PHE A 42 -0.23 -3.46 3.14
CA PHE A 42 -1.49 -3.24 3.82
C PHE A 42 -2.53 -4.14 3.16
N ASP A 43 -3.04 -5.13 3.89
CA ASP A 43 -4.13 -6.00 3.41
C ASP A 43 -5.53 -5.32 3.56
N SER A 44 -5.56 -4.15 4.21
CA SER A 44 -6.70 -3.23 4.28
C SER A 44 -6.20 -1.85 4.71
N ALA A 45 -6.67 -0.76 4.08
CA ALA A 45 -6.31 0.60 4.48
C ALA A 45 -7.34 1.63 4.01
N ASP A 46 -7.50 2.70 4.79
CA ASP A 46 -8.26 3.88 4.37
C ASP A 46 -7.35 4.78 3.55
N VAL A 47 -7.77 5.14 2.33
CA VAL A 47 -6.98 5.96 1.42
C VAL A 47 -7.76 7.18 0.98
N THR A 48 -7.17 8.35 1.16
CA THR A 48 -7.68 9.61 0.63
C THR A 48 -6.72 10.13 -0.46
N GLU A 49 -7.23 10.38 -1.66
CA GLU A 49 -6.52 11.07 -2.74
C GLU A 49 -6.86 12.56 -2.71
N MET A 50 -5.83 13.39 -2.70
CA MET A 50 -5.92 14.83 -2.95
C MET A 50 -5.22 15.15 -4.27
N ASP A 51 -5.96 15.70 -5.22
CA ASP A 51 -5.43 16.25 -6.47
C ASP A 51 -5.43 17.78 -6.38
N ALA A 52 -4.24 18.37 -6.35
CA ALA A 52 -4.05 19.81 -6.39
C ALA A 52 -3.26 20.17 -7.66
N GLN A 53 -3.93 20.82 -8.62
CA GLN A 53 -3.30 21.30 -9.87
C GLN A 53 -2.55 20.18 -10.64
N GLY A 54 -3.06 18.95 -10.62
CA GLY A 54 -2.45 17.80 -11.30
C GLY A 54 -1.39 17.07 -10.47
N GLN A 55 -1.05 17.57 -9.28
CA GLN A 55 -0.23 16.84 -8.32
C GLN A 55 -1.13 16.04 -7.38
N LYS A 56 -0.98 14.72 -7.41
CA LYS A 56 -1.72 13.81 -6.53
C LYS A 56 -0.92 13.47 -5.29
N THR A 57 -1.56 13.63 -4.14
CA THR A 57 -1.06 13.22 -2.83
C THR A 57 -2.03 12.19 -2.25
N TYR A 58 -1.49 11.12 -1.67
CA TYR A 58 -2.28 10.07 -1.03
C TYR A 58 -2.01 10.07 0.46
N GLN A 59 -3.07 10.11 1.26
CA GLN A 59 -3.00 9.83 2.69
C GLN A 59 -3.47 8.41 2.92
N ILE A 60 -2.60 7.58 3.48
CA ILE A 60 -2.85 6.17 3.77
C ILE A 60 -2.93 6.01 5.28
N SER A 61 -3.99 5.39 5.79
CA SER A 61 -4.16 5.06 7.20
C SER A 61 -4.45 3.56 7.35
N GLY A 62 -3.61 2.87 8.12
CA GLY A 62 -3.70 1.43 8.29
C GLY A 62 -2.48 0.86 9.01
N ARG A 63 -2.47 -0.47 9.20
CA ARG A 63 -1.35 -1.20 9.80
C ARG A 63 -0.71 -2.09 8.75
N PRO A 64 0.51 -1.80 8.29
CA PRO A 64 1.20 -2.66 7.33
C PRO A 64 1.91 -3.82 8.02
N ARG A 65 2.01 -4.95 7.31
CA ARG A 65 3.07 -5.94 7.55
C ARG A 65 4.33 -5.51 6.80
N ILE A 66 5.48 -5.59 7.45
CA ILE A 66 6.77 -5.20 6.87
C ILE A 66 7.56 -6.47 6.59
N VAL A 67 7.99 -6.65 5.34
CA VAL A 67 8.78 -7.79 4.91
C VAL A 67 10.06 -7.30 4.23
N ALA A 68 11.15 -8.05 4.38
CA ALA A 68 12.38 -7.74 3.65
C ALA A 68 12.18 -8.10 2.17
N ARG A 69 12.65 -7.24 1.27
CA ARG A 69 12.48 -7.45 -0.17
C ARG A 69 13.17 -8.73 -0.65
N LYS A 70 14.35 -9.00 -0.13
CA LYS A 70 15.10 -10.22 -0.44
C LYS A 70 14.33 -11.49 -0.11
N GLU A 71 13.59 -11.51 1.00
CA GLU A 71 12.76 -12.66 1.41
C GLU A 71 11.57 -12.89 0.46
N LEU A 72 11.09 -11.86 -0.23
CA LEU A 72 10.05 -11.99 -1.25
C LEU A 72 10.62 -12.51 -2.57
N GLU A 73 11.78 -11.99 -2.98
CA GLU A 73 12.48 -12.43 -4.20
C GLU A 73 12.85 -13.93 -4.08
N GLU A 74 13.37 -14.36 -2.94
CA GLU A 74 13.66 -15.78 -2.67
C GLU A 74 12.39 -16.68 -2.66
N LYS A 75 11.24 -16.13 -2.25
CA LYS A 75 9.95 -16.84 -2.29
C LYS A 75 9.37 -16.94 -3.69
N GLU A 76 9.54 -15.92 -4.52
CA GLU A 76 9.07 -15.90 -5.91
C GLU A 76 9.95 -16.77 -6.81
N GLU A 77 11.25 -16.82 -6.56
CA GLU A 77 12.17 -17.69 -7.31
C GLU A 77 11.87 -19.18 -7.08
N GLY A 78 11.28 -19.53 -5.93
CA GLY A 78 10.96 -20.90 -5.57
C GLY A 78 12.21 -21.78 -5.46
N ILE A 79 12.08 -22.95 -4.83
CA ILE A 79 13.14 -23.96 -4.93
C ILE A 79 12.93 -24.67 -6.27
N PRO A 80 13.96 -24.82 -7.13
CA PRO A 80 13.85 -25.59 -8.36
C PRO A 80 13.30 -26.98 -8.07
N GLN A 81 12.32 -27.44 -8.86
CA GLN A 81 11.72 -28.76 -8.65
C GLN A 81 12.76 -29.88 -8.72
N GLU A 82 13.81 -29.73 -9.54
CA GLU A 82 14.95 -30.65 -9.61
C GLU A 82 15.69 -30.81 -8.27
N ASP A 83 15.84 -29.73 -7.50
CA ASP A 83 16.48 -29.78 -6.18
C ASP A 83 15.59 -30.49 -5.15
N ILE A 84 14.26 -30.28 -5.24
CA ILE A 84 13.28 -30.97 -4.38
C ILE A 84 13.31 -32.48 -4.67
N ASP A 85 13.29 -32.85 -5.94
CA ASP A 85 13.29 -34.24 -6.38
C ASP A 85 14.61 -34.93 -6.00
N LEU A 86 15.75 -34.26 -6.16
CA LEU A 86 17.06 -34.76 -5.73
C LEU A 86 17.12 -34.99 -4.21
N VAL A 87 16.61 -34.06 -3.40
CA VAL A 87 16.58 -34.23 -1.94
C VAL A 87 15.61 -35.35 -1.52
N ALA A 88 14.46 -35.48 -2.18
CA ALA A 88 13.50 -36.56 -1.94
C ALA A 88 14.11 -37.94 -2.26
N GLU A 89 14.84 -38.05 -3.37
CA GLU A 89 15.57 -39.27 -3.75
C GLU A 89 16.72 -39.59 -2.78
N GLN A 90 17.50 -38.59 -2.36
CA GLN A 90 18.65 -38.80 -1.46
C GLN A 90 18.25 -39.11 -0.02
N THR A 91 17.08 -38.65 0.43
CA THR A 91 16.60 -38.86 1.81
C THR A 91 15.58 -40.00 1.93
N GLY A 92 15.16 -40.60 0.81
CA GLY A 92 14.31 -41.78 0.77
C GLY A 92 12.91 -41.56 1.35
N LYS A 93 12.45 -40.30 1.42
CA LYS A 93 11.10 -39.95 1.88
C LYS A 93 10.29 -39.39 0.72
N THR A 94 9.38 -40.22 0.21
CA THR A 94 8.13 -39.78 -0.43
C THR A 94 7.17 -39.20 0.59
#